data_AF-A0A660VXK9-F1
#
_entry.id   AF-A0A660VXK9-F1
#
_cell.length_a   1.000
_cell.length_b   1.000
_cell.length_c   1.000
_cell.angle_alpha   90.00
_cell.angle_beta   90.00
_cell.angle_gamma   90.00
#
_symmetry.space_group_name_H-M   'P 1'
#
loop_
_entity.id
_entity.type
_entity.pdbx_description
1 polymer ?
#
loop_
_entity_poly.entity_id
_entity_poly.type
_entity_poly.pdbx_seq_one_letter_code
_entity_poly.pdbx_strand_id
1 'polypeptide(L)'
;MPVGRPVTRKVPAALRARLGELFRGRGQHLATNPKNKYIAFEVRTDGRSIFTLYTSGKLVSTVRADDGDGALLEHELCRLLGAAPVAPAREAPVAASVGDAQRLAGLDETGTGELLGLAIVAGAAFPRELAPAVAKVAGHVETKTSRAASGWERLGEALAALRRDGLSITALPIPNRLFDTYSKNGLLDLTYLRVVANLLAASQFEPQGLHLALDDYGAGRLLQGACRGWSGVGAEVALVNKADDRFLAARVASVWARSARARELAGLAGDVDDGPLGSGNPGHPATRAWLRARARVGAPWPSFVKTSFSTVRRLQHQELVTKLRVPALDQLLGEAGAAALSAGRLELEGLSLPAASGGRLSSLTLSPQGACAEDCAAAGFLPLLFGGLVLDDVGDDLPLLDQLLERESGLASAWRVLVGPELDPDDPEARALLTAHRRGVIQLEPTREADPSERAHAHGALRLTRGGERSGFCALLS
;
A
#
# COMPACT_ATOMS: atom_id res chain seq x y z
N MET A 1 24.47 2.33 -6.51
CA MET A 1 25.39 1.56 -5.65
C MET A 1 24.74 1.35 -4.29
N PRO A 2 24.72 0.14 -3.74
CA PRO A 2 24.06 -0.14 -2.47
C PRO A 2 24.78 0.54 -1.30
N VAL A 3 24.06 1.37 -0.55
CA VAL A 3 24.52 1.92 0.73
C VAL A 3 24.30 0.83 1.79
N GLY A 4 25.31 0.53 2.61
CA GLY A 4 25.12 -0.43 3.71
C GLY A 4 24.06 0.06 4.70
N ARG A 5 23.29 -0.86 5.30
CA ARG A 5 22.29 -0.49 6.32
C ARG A 5 22.97 0.24 7.49
N PRO A 6 22.32 1.26 8.08
CA PRO A 6 22.85 1.92 9.27
C PRO A 6 22.99 0.93 10.43
N VAL A 7 24.20 0.72 10.94
CA VAL A 7 24.46 -0.08 12.14
C VAL A 7 24.40 0.83 13.35
N THR A 8 23.55 0.48 14.32
CA THR A 8 23.42 1.21 15.58
C THR A 8 24.17 0.50 16.69
N ARG A 9 25.01 1.22 17.44
CA ARG A 9 25.74 0.72 18.61
C ARG A 9 25.60 1.68 19.78
N LYS A 10 25.75 1.18 21.00
CA LYS A 10 25.86 2.01 22.21
C LYS A 10 27.34 2.15 22.57
N VAL A 11 27.84 3.38 22.64
CA VAL A 11 29.23 3.71 23.00
C VAL A 11 29.27 4.10 24.48
N PRO A 12 29.95 3.31 25.34
CA PRO A 12 30.17 3.65 26.75
C PRO A 12 30.79 5.04 26.89
N ALA A 13 30.42 5.78 27.93
CA ALA A 13 30.92 7.14 28.15
C ALA A 13 32.47 7.20 28.15
N ALA A 14 33.12 6.21 28.78
CA ALA A 14 34.58 6.08 28.83
C ALA A 14 35.27 5.90 27.46
N LEU A 15 34.54 5.48 26.41
CA LEU A 15 35.10 5.25 25.08
C LEU A 15 34.80 6.38 24.07
N ARG A 16 33.96 7.36 24.43
CA ARG A 16 33.54 8.42 23.48
C ARG A 16 34.69 9.34 23.07
N ALA A 17 35.58 9.69 24.01
CA ALA A 17 36.77 10.48 23.72
C ALA A 17 37.73 9.73 22.79
N ARG A 18 38.01 8.46 23.11
CA ARG A 18 38.85 7.56 22.30
C ARG A 18 38.30 7.35 20.89
N LEU A 19 36.97 7.30 20.73
CA LEU A 19 36.34 7.23 19.42
C LEU A 19 36.57 8.50 18.59
N GLY A 20 36.49 9.68 19.22
CA GLY A 20 36.84 10.94 18.56
C GLY A 20 38.31 11.02 18.14
N GLU A 21 39.21 10.52 19.00
CA GLU A 21 40.65 10.41 18.70
C GLU A 21 40.93 9.44 17.55
N LEU A 22 40.27 8.27 17.52
CA LEU A 22 40.35 7.29 16.44
C LEU A 22 40.08 7.96 15.08
N PHE A 23 38.95 8.67 14.96
CA PHE A 23 38.57 9.34 13.72
C PHE A 23 39.56 10.44 13.33
N ARG A 24 39.98 11.29 14.27
CA ARG A 24 40.99 12.34 13.98
C ARG A 24 42.35 11.75 13.57
N GLY A 25 42.78 10.67 14.20
CA GLY A 25 44.01 9.96 13.85
C GLY A 25 44.02 9.40 12.42
N ARG A 26 42.83 9.22 11.83
CA ARG A 26 42.60 8.84 10.43
C ARG A 26 42.35 10.03 9.50
N GLY A 27 42.67 11.24 9.96
CA GLY A 27 42.47 12.48 9.19
C GLY A 27 41.00 12.89 9.02
N GLN A 28 40.07 12.25 9.73
CA GLN A 28 38.65 12.54 9.59
C GLN A 28 38.26 13.80 10.36
N HIS A 29 37.43 14.65 9.73
CA HIS A 29 36.88 15.84 10.37
C HIS A 29 35.62 15.50 11.18
N LEU A 30 35.62 15.86 12.48
CA LEU A 30 34.46 15.72 13.34
C LEU A 30 33.54 16.94 13.18
N ALA A 31 32.50 16.82 12.35
CA ALA A 31 31.51 17.88 12.18
C ALA A 31 30.53 17.91 13.36
N THR A 32 30.31 19.07 13.96
CA THR A 32 29.17 19.30 14.85
C THR A 32 27.98 19.79 14.04
N ASN A 33 26.77 19.39 14.40
CA ASN A 33 25.56 19.86 13.72
C ASN A 33 24.86 20.91 14.58
N PRO A 34 25.00 22.21 14.28
CA PRO A 34 24.38 23.27 15.09
C PRO A 34 22.86 23.21 15.08
N LYS A 35 22.24 22.56 14.09
CA LYS A 35 20.78 22.39 13.99
C LYS A 35 20.26 21.21 14.81
N ASN A 36 21.13 20.30 15.25
CA ASN A 36 20.74 19.12 16.02
C ASN A 36 21.64 18.95 17.25
N LYS A 37 21.21 19.55 18.37
CA LYS A 37 21.88 19.49 19.68
C LYS A 37 22.11 18.08 20.23
N TYR A 38 21.48 17.06 19.63
CA TYR A 38 21.63 15.67 20.05
C TYR A 38 22.81 14.97 19.36
N ILE A 39 23.44 15.59 18.34
CA ILE A 39 24.63 15.04 17.67
C ILE A 39 25.87 15.55 18.40
N ALA A 40 26.65 14.63 18.97
CA ALA A 40 27.95 14.94 19.55
C ALA A 40 28.96 15.26 18.44
N PHE A 41 29.04 14.40 17.43
CA PHE A 41 29.76 14.68 16.18
C PHE A 41 29.29 13.75 15.05
N GLU A 42 29.59 14.14 13.82
CA GLU A 42 29.43 13.35 12.60
C GLU A 42 30.75 13.29 11.85
N VAL A 43 31.08 12.11 11.31
CA VAL A 43 32.23 11.87 10.43
C VAL A 43 31.73 11.40 9.08
N ARG A 44 32.35 11.90 8.01
CA ARG A 44 32.14 11.43 6.65
C ARG A 44 33.48 11.13 5.99
N THR A 45 33.65 9.89 5.56
CA THR A 45 34.78 9.46 4.71
C THR A 45 34.48 9.85 3.28
N ASP A 46 35.26 10.72 2.66
CA ASP A 46 35.13 11.17 1.25
C ASP A 46 33.68 11.41 0.77
N GLY A 47 32.79 11.82 1.68
CA GLY A 47 31.35 11.99 1.42
C GLY A 47 30.53 10.72 1.19
N ARG A 48 31.08 9.51 1.40
CA ARG A 48 30.46 8.21 1.10
C ARG A 48 29.87 7.51 2.32
N SER A 49 30.69 7.18 3.33
CA SER A 49 30.21 6.59 4.59
C SER A 49 29.98 7.68 5.65
N ILE A 50 29.05 7.42 6.56
CA ILE A 50 28.66 8.38 7.60
C ILE A 50 28.68 7.70 8.96
N PHE A 51 29.30 8.33 9.96
CA PHE A 51 29.30 7.91 11.35
C PHE A 51 28.78 9.05 12.21
N THR A 52 27.62 8.87 12.84
CA THR A 52 26.98 9.90 13.68
C THR A 52 26.93 9.42 15.12
N LEU A 53 27.69 10.08 16.01
CA LEU A 53 27.60 9.87 17.46
C LEU A 53 26.63 10.87 18.06
N TYR A 54 25.66 10.37 18.83
CA TYR A 54 24.71 11.18 19.58
C TYR A 54 25.18 11.40 21.02
N THR A 55 24.72 12.49 21.64
CA THR A 55 25.03 12.84 23.05
C THR A 55 24.57 11.78 24.04
N SER A 56 23.55 10.98 23.68
CA SER A 56 23.10 9.80 24.43
C SER A 56 24.11 8.64 24.44
N GLY A 57 25.14 8.68 23.57
CA GLY A 57 26.09 7.58 23.34
C GLY A 57 25.64 6.60 22.27
N LYS A 58 24.50 6.82 21.60
CA LYS A 58 24.14 6.07 20.40
C LYS A 58 25.10 6.44 19.27
N LEU A 59 25.71 5.47 18.61
CA LEU A 59 26.49 5.64 17.38
C LEU A 59 25.74 4.97 16.23
N VAL A 60 25.57 5.68 15.13
CA VAL A 60 25.00 5.14 13.89
C VAL A 60 26.06 5.24 12.80
N SER A 61 26.51 4.11 12.27
CA SER A 61 27.43 4.05 11.14
C SER A 61 26.73 3.53 9.89
N THR A 62 26.98 4.14 8.74
CA THR A 62 26.42 3.77 7.44
C THR A 62 27.59 3.66 6.48
N VAL A 63 28.10 2.44 6.29
CA VAL A 63 29.31 2.17 5.51
C VAL A 63 28.95 1.76 4.09
N ARG A 64 29.58 2.36 3.08
CA ARG A 64 29.38 1.95 1.68
C ARG A 64 30.34 0.83 1.28
N ALA A 65 29.89 -0.07 0.41
CA ALA A 65 30.66 -1.24 0.00
C ALA A 65 31.94 -0.89 -0.78
N ASP A 66 31.97 0.27 -1.44
CA ASP A 66 33.09 0.78 -2.23
C ASP A 66 33.97 1.78 -1.46
N ASP A 67 33.71 1.98 -0.16
CA ASP A 67 34.43 2.91 0.68
C ASP A 67 35.40 2.15 1.60
N GLY A 68 36.63 1.97 1.10
CA GLY A 68 37.70 1.27 1.82
C GLY A 68 38.02 1.92 3.17
N ASP A 69 38.01 3.25 3.24
CA ASP A 69 38.23 3.99 4.49
C ASP A 69 37.07 3.81 5.46
N GLY A 70 35.83 3.85 4.96
CA GLY A 70 34.63 3.53 5.75
C GLY A 70 34.69 2.11 6.33
N ALA A 71 35.11 1.13 5.54
CA ALA A 71 35.25 -0.26 5.98
C ALA A 71 36.37 -0.44 7.03
N LEU A 72 37.51 0.23 6.84
CA LEU A 72 38.61 0.24 7.81
C LEU A 72 38.19 0.87 9.13
N LEU A 73 37.52 2.03 9.09
CA LEU A 73 37.00 2.71 10.29
C LEU A 73 35.99 1.85 11.04
N GLU A 74 35.10 1.16 10.33
CA GLU A 74 34.12 0.25 10.93
C GLU A 74 34.80 -0.93 11.63
N HIS A 75 35.87 -1.47 11.05
CA HIS A 75 36.64 -2.55 11.67
C HIS A 75 37.34 -2.08 12.95
N GLU A 76 37.98 -0.90 12.93
CA GLU A 76 38.63 -0.31 14.10
C GLU A 76 37.62 0.08 15.19
N LEU A 77 36.46 0.59 14.78
CA LEU A 77 35.34 0.86 15.68
C LEU A 77 34.90 -0.41 16.41
N CYS A 78 34.71 -1.52 15.68
CA CYS A 78 34.35 -2.81 16.27
C CYS A 78 35.42 -3.25 17.29
N ARG A 79 36.71 -3.14 16.95
CA ARG A 79 37.81 -3.47 17.87
C ARG A 79 37.80 -2.58 19.13
N LEU A 80 37.59 -1.27 18.97
CA LEU A 80 37.51 -0.33 20.10
C LEU A 80 36.35 -0.66 21.04
N LEU A 81 35.24 -1.13 20.50
CA LEU A 81 34.04 -1.48 21.26
C LEU A 81 34.04 -2.93 21.79
N GLY A 82 35.07 -3.73 21.48
CA GLY A 82 35.08 -5.17 21.79
C GLY A 82 33.96 -5.94 21.08
N ALA A 83 33.45 -5.41 19.98
CA ALA A 83 32.40 -6.04 19.19
C ALA A 83 33.04 -6.82 18.03
N ALA A 84 32.47 -7.98 17.70
CA ALA A 84 32.81 -8.66 16.46
C ALA A 84 32.57 -7.71 15.27
N PRO A 85 33.38 -7.77 14.20
CA PRO A 85 33.07 -7.10 12.95
C PRO A 85 31.67 -7.54 12.54
N VAL A 86 30.74 -6.60 12.50
CA VAL A 86 29.44 -6.85 11.89
C VAL A 86 29.74 -6.87 10.41
N ALA A 87 30.07 -8.05 9.86
CA ALA A 87 29.87 -8.25 8.43
C ALA A 87 28.44 -7.76 8.16
N PRO A 88 28.17 -7.02 7.07
CA PRO A 88 26.81 -6.76 6.64
C PRO A 88 26.20 -8.11 6.25
N ALA A 89 25.87 -8.92 7.24
CA ALA A 89 25.03 -10.07 7.12
C ALA A 89 23.68 -9.47 6.76
N ARG A 90 23.43 -9.37 5.46
CA ARG A 90 22.17 -9.86 4.97
C ARG A 90 22.06 -11.28 5.52
N GLU A 91 21.40 -11.42 6.67
CA GLU A 91 20.37 -12.44 6.66
C GLU A 91 19.55 -12.11 5.42
N ALA A 92 19.72 -12.93 4.38
CA ALA A 92 18.81 -12.88 3.25
C ALA A 92 17.39 -12.82 3.86
N PRO A 93 16.46 -12.04 3.27
CA PRO A 93 15.06 -12.05 3.71
C PRO A 93 14.71 -13.50 3.88
N VAL A 94 14.24 -13.84 5.08
CA VAL A 94 14.26 -15.21 5.56
C VAL A 94 13.28 -16.01 4.73
N ALA A 95 13.72 -16.47 3.57
CA ALA A 95 13.11 -17.53 2.80
C ALA A 95 13.43 -18.88 3.48
N ALA A 96 14.43 -18.91 4.36
CA ALA A 96 15.03 -20.13 4.87
C ALA A 96 14.53 -20.60 6.25
N SER A 97 13.78 -19.80 7.02
CA SER A 97 13.27 -20.21 8.36
C SER A 97 11.75 -20.26 8.47
N VAL A 98 11.03 -19.97 7.40
CA VAL A 98 9.61 -20.34 7.30
C VAL A 98 9.60 -21.86 7.18
N GLY A 99 8.84 -22.56 8.03
CA GLY A 99 8.90 -24.02 8.21
C GLY A 99 8.57 -24.85 6.95
N ASP A 100 7.70 -25.85 7.08
CA ASP A 100 7.30 -26.70 5.94
C ASP A 100 6.29 -26.01 5.00
N ALA A 101 6.14 -24.68 5.07
CA ALA A 101 5.19 -23.94 4.27
C ALA A 101 5.52 -24.05 2.77
N GLN A 102 4.57 -24.57 2.01
CA GLN A 102 4.67 -24.74 0.56
C GLN A 102 4.37 -23.44 -0.20
N ARG A 103 3.74 -22.48 0.47
CA ARG A 103 3.27 -21.21 -0.09
C ARG A 103 3.67 -20.05 0.80
N LEU A 104 4.05 -18.94 0.18
CA LEU A 104 4.43 -17.70 0.85
C LEU A 104 3.46 -16.61 0.43
N ALA A 105 2.88 -15.91 1.38
CA ALA A 105 2.09 -14.71 1.16
C ALA A 105 2.56 -13.58 2.08
N GLY A 106 2.36 -12.35 1.65
CA GLY A 106 2.61 -11.19 2.48
C GLY A 106 1.89 -9.94 2.01
N LEU A 107 1.73 -9.02 2.95
CA LEU A 107 1.00 -7.78 2.78
C LEU A 107 1.83 -6.61 3.29
N ASP A 108 1.64 -5.46 2.66
CA ASP A 108 2.20 -4.18 3.10
C ASP A 108 1.36 -3.03 2.53
N GLU A 109 1.49 -1.84 3.11
CA GLU A 109 0.81 -0.64 2.65
C GLU A 109 1.74 0.52 2.29
N THR A 110 1.20 1.48 1.56
CA THR A 110 1.86 2.76 1.30
C THR A 110 0.83 3.89 1.19
N GLY A 111 1.26 5.15 1.29
CA GLY A 111 0.36 6.30 1.09
C GLY A 111 -0.48 6.70 2.31
N THR A 112 -0.30 6.05 3.46
CA THR A 112 -1.06 6.34 4.69
C THR A 112 -0.58 7.60 5.42
N GLY A 113 0.67 8.01 5.20
CA GLY A 113 1.27 9.22 5.80
C GLY A 113 1.24 10.44 4.87
N GLU A 114 0.92 10.23 3.60
CA GLU A 114 0.96 11.25 2.56
C GLU A 114 -0.36 12.00 2.39
N LEU A 115 -0.24 13.31 2.20
CA LEU A 115 -1.36 14.22 1.99
C LEU A 115 -1.99 14.05 0.62
N LEU A 116 -1.16 13.73 -0.38
CA LEU A 116 -1.59 13.57 -1.76
C LEU A 116 -1.59 12.11 -2.16
N GLY A 117 -2.61 11.77 -2.93
CA GLY A 117 -2.86 10.46 -3.51
C GLY A 117 -3.50 9.49 -2.53
N LEU A 118 -3.81 8.30 -3.02
CA LEU A 118 -4.47 7.24 -2.28
C LEU A 118 -3.52 6.53 -1.31
N ALA A 119 -4.08 5.99 -0.22
CA ALA A 119 -3.41 4.91 0.51
C ALA A 119 -3.69 3.59 -0.22
N ILE A 120 -2.71 2.70 -0.31
CA ILE A 120 -2.81 1.44 -1.05
C ILE A 120 -2.29 0.32 -0.17
N VAL A 121 -3.08 -0.74 -0.01
CA VAL A 121 -2.65 -2.00 0.59
C VAL A 121 -2.44 -2.99 -0.53
N ALA A 122 -1.29 -3.67 -0.54
CA ALA A 122 -0.99 -4.70 -1.52
C ALA A 122 -0.80 -6.05 -0.85
N GLY A 123 -1.03 -7.09 -1.65
CA GLY A 123 -0.75 -8.46 -1.29
C GLY A 123 0.04 -9.15 -2.38
N ALA A 124 0.91 -10.08 -1.99
CA ALA A 124 1.61 -10.98 -2.88
C ALA A 124 1.55 -12.40 -2.32
N ALA A 125 1.33 -13.39 -3.16
CA ALA A 125 1.33 -14.80 -2.79
C ALA A 125 1.94 -15.65 -3.91
N PHE A 126 2.78 -16.63 -3.57
CA PHE A 126 3.47 -17.46 -4.57
C PHE A 126 3.93 -18.82 -4.01
N PRO A 127 4.17 -19.81 -4.89
CA PRO A 127 4.84 -21.08 -4.55
C PRO A 127 6.22 -20.84 -3.94
N ARG A 128 6.61 -21.63 -2.93
CA ARG A 128 7.97 -21.54 -2.36
C ARG A 128 9.05 -21.70 -3.43
N GLU A 129 8.78 -22.52 -4.44
CA GLU A 129 9.66 -22.80 -5.58
C GLU A 129 9.94 -21.55 -6.43
N LEU A 130 9.01 -20.58 -6.43
CA LEU A 130 9.15 -19.31 -7.16
C LEU A 130 9.98 -18.28 -6.38
N ALA A 131 10.27 -18.51 -5.10
CA ALA A 131 10.98 -17.57 -4.25
C ALA A 131 12.34 -17.10 -4.82
N PRO A 132 13.19 -17.94 -5.45
CA PRO A 132 14.43 -17.47 -6.05
C PRO A 132 14.22 -16.48 -7.20
N ALA A 133 13.20 -16.70 -8.05
CA ALA A 133 12.88 -15.80 -9.16
C ALA A 133 12.36 -14.45 -8.62
N VAL A 134 11.46 -14.50 -7.65
CA VAL A 134 10.92 -13.32 -6.96
C VAL A 134 12.03 -12.53 -6.24
N ALA A 135 12.97 -13.22 -5.59
CA ALA A 135 14.09 -12.60 -4.88
C ALA A 135 15.05 -11.86 -5.81
N LYS A 136 15.22 -12.31 -7.07
CA LYS A 136 16.01 -11.57 -8.08
C LYS A 136 15.40 -10.19 -8.35
N VAL A 137 14.07 -10.10 -8.40
CA VAL A 137 13.34 -8.85 -8.66
C VAL A 137 13.27 -7.96 -7.41
N ALA A 138 12.76 -8.47 -6.28
CA ALA A 138 12.43 -7.66 -5.12
C ALA A 138 13.40 -7.83 -3.94
N GLY A 139 14.21 -8.90 -3.89
CA GLY A 139 15.02 -9.25 -2.72
C GLY A 139 16.11 -8.24 -2.38
N HIS A 140 16.54 -7.40 -3.33
CA HIS A 140 17.53 -6.33 -3.15
C HIS A 140 16.96 -4.94 -2.95
N VAL A 141 15.64 -4.81 -2.97
CA VAL A 141 14.99 -3.52 -2.91
C VAL A 141 14.94 -3.02 -1.47
N GLU A 142 15.51 -1.84 -1.22
CA GLU A 142 15.29 -1.11 0.03
C GLU A 142 14.05 -0.23 -0.12
N THR A 143 12.94 -0.78 0.36
CA THR A 143 11.58 -0.22 0.38
C THR A 143 11.49 1.15 1.06
N LYS A 144 12.36 1.41 2.06
CA LYS A 144 12.32 2.62 2.89
C LYS A 144 13.19 3.78 2.41
N THR A 145 14.29 3.51 1.70
CA THR A 145 15.28 4.54 1.32
C THR A 145 15.41 4.77 -0.18
N SER A 146 14.77 3.94 -1.01
CA SER A 146 14.69 4.18 -2.45
C SER A 146 13.91 5.46 -2.72
N ARG A 147 14.65 6.57 -2.84
CA ARG A 147 14.17 7.92 -3.18
C ARG A 147 13.77 8.07 -4.64
N ALA A 148 13.91 7.01 -5.43
CA ALA A 148 13.58 7.02 -6.84
C ALA A 148 12.12 6.60 -7.01
N ALA A 149 11.24 7.59 -7.26
CA ALA A 149 10.01 7.33 -8.00
C ALA A 149 10.31 6.61 -9.34
N SER A 150 11.51 6.81 -9.90
CA SER A 150 11.97 6.31 -11.20
C SER A 150 12.31 4.81 -11.28
N GLY A 151 11.61 3.95 -10.54
CA GLY A 151 11.87 2.50 -10.61
C GLY A 151 10.78 1.58 -10.11
N TRP A 152 9.82 2.08 -9.34
CA TRP A 152 8.72 1.27 -8.80
C TRP A 152 7.83 0.67 -9.89
N GLU A 153 7.57 1.43 -10.95
CA GLU A 153 6.77 0.98 -12.10
C GLU A 153 7.45 -0.21 -12.79
N ARG A 154 8.72 -0.05 -13.17
CA ARG A 154 9.55 -1.13 -13.74
C ARG A 154 9.64 -2.37 -12.85
N LEU A 155 9.79 -2.19 -11.54
CA LEU A 155 9.80 -3.31 -10.60
C LEU A 155 8.43 -4.00 -10.54
N GLY A 156 7.35 -3.21 -10.58
CA GLY A 156 5.98 -3.73 -10.69
C GLY A 156 5.78 -4.53 -11.97
N GLU A 157 6.22 -4.03 -13.12
CA GLU A 157 6.17 -4.75 -14.41
C GLU A 157 6.95 -6.07 -14.35
N ALA A 158 8.16 -6.05 -13.77
CA ALA A 158 8.97 -7.25 -13.59
C ALA A 158 8.29 -8.29 -12.68
N LEU A 159 7.59 -7.85 -11.63
CA LEU A 159 6.76 -8.73 -10.79
C LEU A 159 5.54 -9.24 -11.57
N ALA A 160 4.84 -8.36 -12.29
CA ALA A 160 3.66 -8.73 -13.09
C ALA A 160 3.98 -9.82 -14.13
N ALA A 161 5.19 -9.81 -14.69
CA ALA A 161 5.65 -10.85 -15.61
C ALA A 161 5.68 -12.26 -14.97
N LEU A 162 5.91 -12.36 -13.65
CA LEU A 162 5.94 -13.62 -12.91
C LEU A 162 4.54 -14.18 -12.60
N ARG A 163 3.44 -13.49 -12.97
CA ARG A 163 2.07 -14.00 -12.78
C ARG A 163 1.83 -15.33 -13.50
N ARG A 164 2.47 -15.51 -14.66
CA ARG A 164 2.41 -16.76 -15.44
C ARG A 164 3.09 -17.93 -14.71
N ASP A 165 4.04 -17.63 -13.85
CA ASP A 165 4.80 -18.61 -13.07
C ASP A 165 4.19 -18.89 -11.69
N GLY A 166 2.99 -18.33 -11.42
CA GLY A 166 2.25 -18.55 -10.18
C GLY A 166 2.38 -17.44 -9.12
N LEU A 167 2.90 -16.26 -9.47
CA LEU A 167 2.84 -15.09 -8.58
C LEU A 167 1.45 -14.45 -8.64
N SER A 168 0.70 -14.53 -7.54
CA SER A 168 -0.51 -13.74 -7.33
C SER A 168 -0.15 -12.41 -6.67
N ILE A 169 -0.55 -11.30 -7.27
CA ILE A 169 -0.36 -9.95 -6.71
C ILE A 169 -1.64 -9.14 -6.90
N THR A 170 -2.05 -8.44 -5.85
CA THR A 170 -3.23 -7.58 -5.86
C THR A 170 -2.91 -6.30 -5.08
N ALA A 171 -3.57 -5.20 -5.43
CA ALA A 171 -3.51 -3.96 -4.67
C ALA A 171 -4.90 -3.35 -4.60
N LEU A 172 -5.26 -2.89 -3.40
CA LEU A 172 -6.55 -2.29 -3.09
C LEU A 172 -6.33 -0.86 -2.58
N PRO A 173 -6.78 0.16 -3.33
CA PRO A 173 -6.75 1.54 -2.87
C PRO A 173 -7.79 1.80 -1.77
N ILE A 174 -7.46 2.70 -0.84
CA ILE A 174 -8.37 3.25 0.16
C ILE A 174 -8.78 4.65 -0.28
N PRO A 175 -10.08 4.87 -0.58
CA PRO A 175 -10.58 6.19 -0.95
C PRO A 175 -10.27 7.26 0.10
N ASN A 176 -9.81 8.43 -0.33
CA ASN A 176 -9.49 9.54 0.59
C ASN A 176 -10.71 10.02 1.39
N ARG A 177 -11.93 9.95 0.83
CA ARG A 177 -13.18 10.23 1.55
C ARG A 177 -13.37 9.36 2.79
N LEU A 178 -12.96 8.09 2.73
CA LEU A 178 -12.97 7.20 3.88
C LEU A 178 -11.84 7.56 4.83
N PHE A 179 -10.64 7.81 4.30
CA PHE A 179 -9.49 8.22 5.11
C PHE A 179 -9.76 9.51 5.89
N ASP A 180 -10.54 10.43 5.31
CA ASP A 180 -10.93 11.70 5.91
C ASP A 180 -12.01 11.57 6.99
N THR A 181 -12.83 10.52 6.94
CA THR A 181 -13.94 10.28 7.86
C THR A 181 -13.57 9.31 8.99
N TYR A 182 -12.88 8.22 8.67
CA TYR A 182 -12.67 7.09 9.57
C TYR A 182 -11.23 6.95 10.06
N SER A 183 -11.03 6.14 11.10
CA SER A 183 -9.72 5.87 11.66
C SER A 183 -8.84 5.06 10.70
N LYS A 184 -7.59 5.50 10.54
CA LYS A 184 -6.60 4.84 9.67
C LYS A 184 -6.50 3.35 9.96
N ASN A 185 -6.31 2.96 11.22
CA ASN A 185 -6.10 1.56 11.58
C ASN A 185 -7.34 0.69 11.30
N GLY A 186 -8.55 1.23 11.46
CA GLY A 186 -9.78 0.49 11.10
C GLY A 186 -9.90 0.26 9.59
N LEU A 187 -9.53 1.27 8.78
CA LEU A 187 -9.51 1.12 7.32
C LEU A 187 -8.44 0.12 6.87
N LEU A 188 -7.25 0.17 7.48
CA LEU A 188 -6.19 -0.79 7.20
C LEU A 188 -6.61 -2.21 7.59
N ASP A 189 -7.21 -2.43 8.76
CA ASP A 189 -7.69 -3.77 9.17
C ASP A 189 -8.63 -4.36 8.12
N LEU A 190 -9.62 -3.57 7.67
CA LEU A 190 -10.58 -4.00 6.66
C LEU A 190 -9.91 -4.29 5.31
N THR A 191 -9.00 -3.41 4.88
CA THR A 191 -8.35 -3.51 3.58
C THR A 191 -7.36 -4.68 3.55
N TYR A 192 -6.60 -4.90 4.63
CA TYR A 192 -5.72 -6.07 4.78
C TYR A 192 -6.52 -7.37 4.73
N LEU A 193 -7.65 -7.44 5.45
CA LEU A 193 -8.53 -8.60 5.42
C LEU A 193 -9.01 -8.90 3.99
N ARG A 194 -9.47 -7.87 3.27
CA ARG A 194 -9.92 -8.01 1.88
C ARG A 194 -8.80 -8.46 0.95
N VAL A 195 -7.60 -7.92 1.11
CA VAL A 195 -6.43 -8.33 0.30
C VAL A 195 -6.07 -9.79 0.55
N VAL A 196 -6.11 -10.27 1.80
CA VAL A 196 -5.90 -11.70 2.08
C VAL A 196 -6.97 -12.55 1.38
N ALA A 197 -8.24 -12.17 1.48
CA ALA A 197 -9.33 -12.91 0.83
C ALA A 197 -9.15 -12.97 -0.70
N ASN A 198 -8.76 -11.85 -1.33
CA ASN A 198 -8.44 -11.80 -2.76
C ASN A 198 -7.25 -12.73 -3.11
N LEU A 199 -6.19 -12.76 -2.28
CA LEU A 199 -5.04 -13.62 -2.51
C LEU A 199 -5.40 -15.11 -2.40
N LEU A 200 -6.17 -15.50 -1.39
CA LEU A 200 -6.58 -16.88 -1.19
C LEU A 200 -7.43 -17.39 -2.35
N ALA A 201 -8.41 -16.59 -2.79
CA ALA A 201 -9.25 -16.94 -3.93
C ALA A 201 -8.47 -17.01 -5.26
N ALA A 202 -7.68 -15.97 -5.58
CA ALA A 202 -6.95 -15.91 -6.84
C ALA A 202 -5.89 -17.01 -6.96
N SER A 203 -5.35 -17.45 -5.83
CA SER A 203 -4.28 -18.44 -5.82
C SER A 203 -4.79 -19.87 -5.63
N GLN A 204 -6.10 -20.06 -5.40
CA GLN A 204 -6.69 -21.34 -4.99
C GLN A 204 -5.91 -21.94 -3.80
N PHE A 205 -5.53 -21.08 -2.86
CA PHE A 205 -4.71 -21.47 -1.72
C PHE A 205 -5.61 -21.85 -0.56
N GLU A 206 -5.41 -23.07 -0.08
CA GLU A 206 -5.87 -23.45 1.25
C GLU A 206 -4.96 -22.79 2.31
N PRO A 207 -5.51 -22.34 3.44
CA PRO A 207 -4.72 -21.82 4.54
C PRO A 207 -3.65 -22.80 5.06
N GLN A 208 -3.89 -24.10 4.93
CA GLN A 208 -2.94 -25.14 5.35
C GLN A 208 -1.65 -25.08 4.53
N GLY A 209 -0.51 -24.89 5.21
CA GLY A 209 0.80 -24.81 4.54
C GLY A 209 1.10 -23.44 3.91
N LEU A 210 0.27 -22.43 4.19
CA LEU A 210 0.51 -21.03 3.87
C LEU A 210 1.31 -20.36 4.99
N HIS A 211 2.39 -19.67 4.64
CA HIS A 211 3.01 -18.68 5.52
C HIS A 211 2.60 -17.27 5.12
N LEU A 212 1.88 -16.58 6.00
CA LEU A 212 1.32 -15.26 5.78
C LEU A 212 2.03 -14.21 6.63
N ALA A 213 2.79 -13.32 6.00
CA ALA A 213 3.51 -12.24 6.67
C ALA A 213 2.80 -10.89 6.52
N LEU A 214 2.39 -10.28 7.63
CA LEU A 214 1.69 -8.98 7.65
C LEU A 214 2.53 -7.96 8.43
N ASP A 215 2.62 -6.73 7.91
CA ASP A 215 3.21 -5.63 8.68
C ASP A 215 2.28 -5.22 9.82
N ASP A 216 2.84 -5.15 11.04
CA ASP A 216 2.11 -4.67 12.21
C ASP A 216 2.17 -3.13 12.29
N TYR A 217 1.19 -2.48 11.67
CA TYR A 217 0.97 -1.03 11.77
C TYR A 217 0.27 -0.60 13.08
N GLY A 218 0.11 -1.52 14.03
CA GLY A 218 -0.81 -1.40 15.16
C GLY A 218 -2.19 -1.98 14.82
N ALA A 219 -2.18 -3.22 14.32
CA ALA A 219 -3.37 -3.94 13.87
C ALA A 219 -4.45 -3.99 14.97
N GLY A 220 -5.70 -3.71 14.58
CA GLY A 220 -6.84 -3.71 15.48
C GLY A 220 -7.43 -5.11 15.71
N ARG A 221 -8.58 -5.14 16.40
CA ARG A 221 -9.25 -6.40 16.79
C ARG A 221 -9.71 -7.23 15.59
N LEU A 222 -10.10 -6.57 14.49
CA LEU A 222 -10.60 -7.24 13.30
C LEU A 222 -9.48 -8.09 12.67
N LEU A 223 -8.35 -7.46 12.34
CA LEU A 223 -7.23 -8.17 11.73
C LEU A 223 -6.62 -9.20 12.68
N GLN A 224 -6.46 -8.88 13.97
CA GLN A 224 -5.98 -9.86 14.95
C GLN A 224 -6.91 -11.07 15.08
N GLY A 225 -8.23 -10.87 15.00
CA GLY A 225 -9.22 -11.94 14.98
C GLY A 225 -9.06 -12.84 13.76
N ALA A 226 -8.94 -12.25 12.58
CA ALA A 226 -8.71 -12.96 11.33
C ALA A 226 -7.40 -13.76 11.34
N CYS A 227 -6.30 -13.17 11.82
CA CYS A 227 -5.01 -13.85 11.99
C CYS A 227 -5.14 -15.11 12.86
N ARG A 228 -5.85 -15.02 14.00
CA ARG A 228 -6.13 -16.21 14.85
C ARG A 228 -6.96 -17.26 14.12
N GLY A 229 -7.96 -16.82 13.34
CA GLY A 229 -8.78 -17.70 12.51
C GLY A 229 -7.93 -18.48 11.50
N TRP A 230 -7.10 -17.78 10.73
CA TRP A 230 -6.20 -18.40 9.75
C TRP A 230 -5.18 -19.35 10.39
N SER A 231 -4.60 -18.99 11.54
CA SER A 231 -3.74 -19.90 12.30
C SER A 231 -4.49 -21.14 12.79
N GLY A 232 -5.74 -20.98 13.21
CA GLY A 232 -6.59 -22.09 13.65
C GLY A 232 -6.89 -23.13 12.57
N VAL A 233 -6.80 -22.74 11.29
CA VAL A 233 -6.97 -23.63 10.13
C VAL A 233 -5.64 -24.01 9.45
N GLY A 234 -4.51 -23.77 10.11
CA GLY A 234 -3.20 -24.30 9.69
C GLY A 234 -2.27 -23.34 8.93
N ALA A 235 -2.59 -22.04 8.87
CA ALA A 235 -1.67 -21.05 8.32
C ALA A 235 -0.61 -20.61 9.36
N GLU A 236 0.65 -20.48 8.92
CA GLU A 236 1.72 -19.87 9.71
C GLU A 236 1.64 -18.35 9.56
N VAL A 237 1.00 -17.67 10.51
CA VAL A 237 0.73 -16.22 10.44
C VAL A 237 1.77 -15.43 11.23
N ALA A 238 2.50 -14.55 10.55
CA ALA A 238 3.48 -13.64 11.13
C ALA A 238 3.01 -12.19 11.03
N LEU A 239 2.32 -11.70 12.06
CA LEU A 239 2.00 -10.28 12.24
C LEU A 239 3.14 -9.60 13.02
N VAL A 240 4.05 -8.91 12.32
CA VAL A 240 5.25 -8.34 12.95
C VAL A 240 5.59 -6.97 12.40
N ASN A 241 6.29 -6.18 13.21
CA ASN A 241 6.84 -4.90 12.77
C ASN A 241 7.93 -5.09 11.71
N LYS A 242 7.81 -4.31 10.62
CA LYS A 242 8.72 -4.31 9.47
C LYS A 242 8.77 -5.67 8.78
N ALA A 243 7.60 -6.22 8.45
CA ALA A 243 7.49 -7.49 7.77
C ALA A 243 8.26 -7.49 6.43
N ASP A 244 8.25 -6.35 5.72
CA ASP A 244 8.99 -6.11 4.47
C ASP A 244 10.51 -6.30 4.58
N ASP A 245 11.07 -6.04 5.77
CA ASP A 245 12.50 -6.24 6.04
C ASP A 245 12.86 -7.72 6.23
N ARG A 246 11.89 -8.53 6.67
CA ARG A 246 12.13 -9.92 7.12
C ARG A 246 11.65 -10.96 6.11
N PHE A 247 10.52 -10.72 5.46
CA PHE A 247 9.84 -11.70 4.62
C PHE A 247 9.80 -11.25 3.16
N LEU A 248 10.18 -12.16 2.27
CA LEU A 248 10.20 -11.86 0.83
C LEU A 248 8.81 -11.50 0.31
N ALA A 249 7.76 -12.22 0.72
CA ALA A 249 6.40 -11.96 0.24
C ALA A 249 5.86 -10.59 0.68
N ALA A 250 6.09 -10.19 1.93
CA ALA A 250 5.77 -8.84 2.41
C ALA A 250 6.56 -7.77 1.65
N ARG A 251 7.84 -8.03 1.31
CA ARG A 251 8.62 -7.13 0.45
C ARG A 251 8.05 -6.98 -0.95
N VAL A 252 7.58 -8.07 -1.56
CA VAL A 252 6.95 -8.04 -2.88
C VAL A 252 5.67 -7.21 -2.83
N ALA A 253 4.83 -7.40 -1.80
CA ALA A 253 3.66 -6.57 -1.56
C ALA A 253 4.05 -5.09 -1.41
N SER A 254 5.09 -4.79 -0.63
CA SER A 254 5.67 -3.46 -0.46
C SER A 254 6.09 -2.79 -1.76
N VAL A 255 6.75 -3.54 -2.65
CA VAL A 255 7.15 -3.07 -3.99
C VAL A 255 5.92 -2.84 -4.86
N TRP A 256 4.96 -3.76 -4.85
CA TRP A 256 3.72 -3.66 -5.62
C TRP A 256 2.86 -2.46 -5.19
N ALA A 257 2.69 -2.24 -3.88
CA ALA A 257 1.99 -1.07 -3.32
C ALA A 257 2.62 0.24 -3.80
N ARG A 258 3.96 0.36 -3.72
CA ARG A 258 4.67 1.56 -4.19
C ARG A 258 4.60 1.73 -5.71
N SER A 259 4.58 0.64 -6.47
CA SER A 259 4.38 0.68 -7.92
C SER A 259 3.00 1.22 -8.29
N ALA A 260 1.95 0.72 -7.62
CA ALA A 260 0.58 1.21 -7.82
C ALA A 260 0.47 2.70 -7.45
N ARG A 261 1.08 3.11 -6.33
CA ARG A 261 1.06 4.51 -5.89
C ARG A 261 1.89 5.44 -6.79
N ALA A 262 3.01 4.97 -7.32
CA ALA A 262 3.82 5.75 -8.25
C ALA A 262 3.04 6.07 -9.53
N ARG A 263 2.34 5.07 -10.09
CA ARG A 263 1.45 5.26 -11.25
C ARG A 263 0.32 6.24 -10.94
N GLU A 264 -0.30 6.11 -9.78
CA GLU A 264 -1.37 7.02 -9.35
C GLU A 264 -0.89 8.48 -9.24
N LEU A 265 0.24 8.72 -8.56
CA LEU A 265 0.82 10.06 -8.45
C LEU A 265 1.28 10.62 -9.80
N ALA A 266 1.79 9.77 -10.70
CA ALA A 266 2.17 10.18 -12.05
C ALA A 266 0.93 10.62 -12.86
N GLY A 267 -0.17 9.88 -12.75
CA GLY A 267 -1.45 10.25 -13.35
C GLY A 267 -2.01 11.57 -12.80
N LEU A 268 -1.89 11.78 -11.49
CA LEU A 268 -2.28 13.04 -10.83
C LEU A 268 -1.46 14.24 -11.30
N ALA A 269 -0.17 14.07 -11.52
CA ALA A 269 0.70 15.15 -11.97
C ALA A 269 0.31 15.69 -13.36
N GLY A 270 -0.36 14.88 -14.19
CA GLY A 270 -0.89 15.30 -15.48
C GLY A 270 -2.20 16.10 -15.41
N ASP A 271 -2.90 16.06 -14.28
CA ASP A 271 -4.25 16.63 -14.10
C ASP A 271 -4.25 17.94 -13.29
N VAL A 272 -3.09 18.50 -12.93
CA VAL A 272 -2.99 19.66 -12.04
C VAL A 272 -2.21 20.83 -12.65
N ASP A 273 -2.79 22.02 -12.58
CA ASP A 273 -2.19 23.24 -13.16
C ASP A 273 -1.24 23.98 -12.20
N ASP A 274 -1.32 23.71 -10.88
CA ASP A 274 -0.61 24.49 -9.85
C ASP A 274 0.87 24.08 -9.64
N GLY A 275 1.48 23.41 -10.63
CA GLY A 275 2.88 22.96 -10.60
C GLY A 275 3.11 21.58 -9.97
N PRO A 276 4.38 21.22 -9.66
CA PRO A 276 4.72 19.84 -9.29
C PRO A 276 4.19 19.44 -7.91
N LEU A 277 3.42 18.36 -7.86
CA LEU A 277 2.85 17.79 -6.62
C LEU A 277 3.92 17.31 -5.63
N GLY A 278 5.12 16.96 -6.10
CA GLY A 278 6.15 16.32 -5.28
C GLY A 278 5.78 14.89 -4.88
N SER A 279 6.26 14.43 -3.72
CA SER A 279 6.02 13.05 -3.26
C SER A 279 4.69 12.82 -2.54
N GLY A 280 3.87 13.88 -2.39
CA GLY A 280 2.67 13.88 -1.56
C GLY A 280 2.94 13.92 -0.06
N ASN A 281 4.19 13.82 0.39
CA ASN A 281 4.51 13.88 1.81
C ASN A 281 4.38 15.32 2.37
N PRO A 282 3.84 15.50 3.60
CA PRO A 282 3.72 16.81 4.24
C PRO A 282 5.05 17.58 4.36
N GLY A 283 6.17 16.85 4.47
CA GLY A 283 7.51 17.43 4.60
C GLY A 283 8.16 17.79 3.25
N HIS A 284 7.62 17.33 2.13
CA HIS A 284 8.26 17.52 0.82
C HIS A 284 8.11 18.97 0.34
N PRO A 285 9.19 19.66 -0.07
CA PRO A 285 9.14 21.07 -0.46
C PRO A 285 8.12 21.37 -1.58
N ALA A 286 8.09 20.57 -2.64
CA ALA A 286 7.16 20.77 -3.75
C ALA A 286 5.70 20.58 -3.34
N THR A 287 5.40 19.54 -2.53
CA THR A 287 4.06 19.29 -2.00
C THR A 287 3.56 20.45 -1.15
N ARG A 288 4.42 21.00 -0.29
CA ARG A 288 4.08 22.17 0.52
C ARG A 288 3.87 23.42 -0.33
N ALA A 289 4.67 23.62 -1.37
CA ALA A 289 4.54 24.74 -2.28
C ALA A 289 3.19 24.68 -3.01
N TRP A 290 2.86 23.52 -3.58
CA TRP A 290 1.59 23.25 -4.26
C TRP A 290 0.38 23.51 -3.35
N LEU A 291 0.36 22.89 -2.15
CA LEU A 291 -0.74 23.09 -1.19
C LEU A 291 -0.93 24.56 -0.80
N ARG A 292 0.17 25.32 -0.62
CA ARG A 292 0.09 26.74 -0.26
C ARG A 292 -0.40 27.60 -1.42
N ALA A 293 0.06 27.33 -2.64
CA ALA A 293 -0.36 28.04 -3.83
C ALA A 293 -1.88 27.87 -4.02
N ARG A 294 -2.35 26.63 -3.92
CA ARG A 294 -3.78 26.30 -4.04
C ARG A 294 -4.63 26.92 -2.93
N ALA A 295 -4.18 26.83 -1.67
CA ALA A 295 -4.88 27.45 -0.54
C ALA A 295 -4.97 28.98 -0.70
N ARG A 296 -3.93 29.64 -1.23
CA ARG A 296 -3.89 31.10 -1.42
C ARG A 296 -4.95 31.58 -2.40
N VAL A 297 -5.26 30.81 -3.44
CA VAL A 297 -6.30 31.17 -4.43
C VAL A 297 -7.70 30.76 -3.99
N GLY A 298 -7.84 30.13 -2.81
CA GLY A 298 -9.14 29.71 -2.28
C GLY A 298 -9.80 28.57 -3.07
N ALA A 299 -9.04 27.87 -3.91
CA ALA A 299 -9.58 26.76 -4.70
C ALA A 299 -9.96 25.57 -3.81
N PRO A 300 -11.02 24.82 -4.14
CA PRO A 300 -11.37 23.61 -3.43
C PRO A 300 -10.25 22.57 -3.53
N TRP A 301 -10.12 21.73 -2.50
CA TRP A 301 -9.19 20.60 -2.55
C TRP A 301 -9.73 19.53 -3.49
N PRO A 302 -8.92 19.03 -4.43
CA PRO A 302 -9.26 17.86 -5.22
C PRO A 302 -9.40 16.62 -4.34
N SER A 303 -10.14 15.61 -4.80
CA SER A 303 -10.40 14.36 -4.09
C SER A 303 -9.14 13.58 -3.74
N PHE A 304 -8.03 13.80 -4.47
CA PHE A 304 -6.74 13.18 -4.17
C PHE A 304 -6.01 13.82 -2.97
N VAL A 305 -6.55 14.87 -2.36
CA VAL A 305 -6.01 15.48 -1.13
C VAL A 305 -6.74 14.93 0.10
N LYS A 306 -5.99 14.41 1.07
CA LYS A 306 -6.53 14.01 2.38
C LYS A 306 -6.77 15.23 3.26
N THR A 307 -7.98 15.77 3.22
CA THR A 307 -8.36 17.06 3.84
C THR A 307 -8.36 17.05 5.36
N SER A 308 -8.43 15.87 5.97
CA SER A 308 -8.43 15.71 7.43
C SER A 308 -7.07 15.89 8.09
N PHE A 309 -5.99 15.93 7.32
CA PHE A 309 -4.65 16.09 7.87
C PHE A 309 -4.48 17.50 8.44
N SER A 310 -3.78 17.60 9.58
CA SER A 310 -3.55 18.88 10.27
C SER A 310 -2.84 19.92 9.41
N THR A 311 -2.02 19.49 8.44
CA THR A 311 -1.39 20.39 7.46
C THR A 311 -2.43 21.07 6.58
N VAL A 312 -3.41 20.32 6.08
CA VAL A 312 -4.46 20.84 5.20
C VAL A 312 -5.46 21.69 5.99
N ARG A 313 -5.93 21.20 7.15
CA ARG A 313 -6.85 21.95 8.03
C ARG A 313 -6.29 23.31 8.46
N ARG A 314 -5.00 23.37 8.82
CA ARG A 314 -4.34 24.65 9.16
C ARG A 314 -4.27 25.63 8.00
N LEU A 315 -4.13 25.15 6.76
CA LEU A 315 -4.14 26.02 5.57
C LEU A 315 -5.53 26.62 5.31
N GLN A 316 -6.60 25.96 5.77
CA GLN A 316 -7.98 26.44 5.66
C GLN A 316 -8.51 27.10 6.94
N HIS A 317 -7.68 27.25 7.98
CA HIS A 317 -8.11 27.73 9.30
C HIS A 317 -9.28 26.93 9.90
N GLN A 318 -9.28 25.61 9.66
CA GLN A 318 -10.28 24.68 10.18
C GLN A 318 -9.75 23.92 11.41
N GLU A 319 -10.68 23.49 12.26
CA GLU A 319 -10.38 22.63 13.40
C GLU A 319 -9.93 21.23 12.96
N LEU A 320 -9.24 20.52 13.87
CA LEU A 320 -8.89 19.13 13.66
C LEU A 320 -10.14 18.26 13.78
N VAL A 321 -10.29 17.30 12.88
CA VAL A 321 -11.42 16.38 12.88
C VAL A 321 -11.13 15.16 13.74
N THR A 322 -12.05 14.83 14.62
CA THR A 322 -12.06 13.53 15.31
C THR A 322 -12.58 12.47 14.35
N LYS A 323 -11.75 11.46 14.10
CA LYS A 323 -12.08 10.34 13.20
C LYS A 323 -13.13 9.43 13.82
N LEU A 324 -14.09 9.01 13.00
CA LEU A 324 -15.02 7.96 13.37
C LEU A 324 -14.31 6.61 13.40
N ARG A 325 -14.86 5.66 14.16
CA ARG A 325 -14.46 4.26 14.04
C ARG A 325 -15.10 3.67 12.79
N VAL A 326 -14.35 2.83 12.07
CA VAL A 326 -14.95 1.99 11.02
C VAL A 326 -16.04 1.12 11.66
N PRO A 327 -17.25 1.03 11.07
CA PRO A 327 -18.30 0.13 11.57
C PRO A 327 -17.80 -1.30 11.70
N ALA A 328 -18.41 -2.07 12.59
CA ALA A 328 -18.07 -3.48 12.71
C ALA A 328 -18.44 -4.24 11.42
N LEU A 329 -17.74 -5.33 11.12
CA LEU A 329 -17.88 -5.99 9.83
C LEU A 329 -19.27 -6.58 9.60
N ASP A 330 -19.90 -7.07 10.67
CA ASP A 330 -21.30 -7.52 10.70
C ASP A 330 -22.31 -6.39 10.44
N GLN A 331 -21.98 -5.16 10.85
CA GLN A 331 -22.76 -3.97 10.50
C GLN A 331 -22.60 -3.55 9.03
N LEU A 332 -21.53 -4.00 8.35
CA LEU A 332 -21.29 -3.71 6.94
C LEU A 332 -21.85 -4.81 6.02
N LEU A 333 -21.72 -6.09 6.42
CA LEU A 333 -21.97 -7.25 5.56
C LEU A 333 -23.02 -8.25 6.10
N GLY A 334 -23.57 -8.00 7.29
CA GLY A 334 -24.29 -9.02 8.06
C GLY A 334 -23.33 -10.07 8.64
N GLU A 335 -23.85 -10.91 9.55
CA GLU A 335 -23.03 -11.92 10.26
C GLU A 335 -22.38 -12.94 9.31
N ALA A 336 -23.13 -13.44 8.33
CA ALA A 336 -22.65 -14.44 7.38
C ALA A 336 -21.53 -13.88 6.49
N GLY A 337 -21.72 -12.67 5.93
CA GLY A 337 -20.71 -12.01 5.10
C GLY A 337 -19.46 -11.65 5.91
N ALA A 338 -19.64 -11.20 7.16
CA ALA A 338 -18.53 -10.92 8.06
C ALA A 338 -17.72 -12.18 8.39
N ALA A 339 -18.39 -13.30 8.65
CA ALA A 339 -17.73 -14.59 8.89
C ALA A 339 -17.00 -15.11 7.65
N ALA A 340 -17.61 -15.00 6.46
CA ALA A 340 -17.00 -15.40 5.20
C ALA A 340 -15.73 -14.59 4.91
N LEU A 341 -15.81 -13.26 4.98
CA LEU A 341 -14.66 -12.40 4.71
C LEU A 341 -13.55 -12.60 5.75
N SER A 342 -13.89 -12.74 7.03
CA SER A 342 -12.92 -13.03 8.10
C SER A 342 -12.18 -14.35 7.90
N ALA A 343 -12.84 -15.33 7.28
CA ALA A 343 -12.25 -16.60 6.90
C ALA A 343 -11.49 -16.54 5.56
N GLY A 344 -11.44 -15.38 4.90
CA GLY A 344 -10.78 -15.20 3.61
C GLY A 344 -11.58 -15.70 2.41
N ARG A 345 -12.89 -15.95 2.57
CA ARG A 345 -13.78 -16.37 1.47
C ARG A 345 -14.41 -15.17 0.77
N LEU A 346 -14.69 -15.35 -0.52
CA LEU A 346 -15.23 -14.33 -1.42
C LEU A 346 -16.69 -14.54 -1.81
N GLU A 347 -17.38 -15.50 -1.19
CA GLU A 347 -18.78 -15.82 -1.49
C GLU A 347 -19.66 -14.59 -1.23
N LEU A 348 -20.08 -13.95 -2.33
CA LEU A 348 -21.01 -12.81 -2.33
C LEU A 348 -22.47 -13.25 -2.44
N GLU A 349 -22.73 -14.54 -2.65
CA GLU A 349 -24.11 -15.05 -2.67
C GLU A 349 -24.73 -14.88 -1.29
N GLY A 350 -25.71 -13.97 -1.21
CA GLY A 350 -26.41 -13.67 0.03
C GLY A 350 -25.85 -12.49 0.84
N LEU A 351 -25.00 -11.64 0.25
CA LEU A 351 -24.61 -10.39 0.90
C LEU A 351 -25.82 -9.44 1.01
N SER A 352 -26.45 -9.42 2.19
CA SER A 352 -27.43 -8.40 2.55
C SER A 352 -26.67 -7.22 3.13
N LEU A 353 -26.49 -6.16 2.35
CA LEU A 353 -26.12 -4.88 2.93
C LEU A 353 -27.29 -4.42 3.79
N PRO A 354 -27.07 -3.97 5.04
CA PRO A 354 -28.11 -3.38 5.86
C PRO A 354 -28.53 -2.05 5.23
N ALA A 355 -29.46 -2.13 4.30
CA ALA A 355 -30.19 -1.00 3.79
C ALA A 355 -31.36 -0.70 4.72
N ALA A 356 -31.87 0.54 4.67
CA ALA A 356 -33.15 0.90 5.29
C ALA A 356 -34.31 -0.03 4.84
N SER A 357 -34.16 -0.75 3.73
CA SER A 357 -35.17 -1.63 3.12
C SER A 357 -34.86 -3.14 3.13
N GLY A 358 -33.75 -3.60 3.72
CA GLY A 358 -33.48 -5.04 3.93
C GLY A 358 -33.19 -5.91 2.68
N GLY A 359 -32.83 -5.31 1.54
CA GLY A 359 -32.51 -6.03 0.29
C GLY A 359 -31.13 -6.71 0.25
N ARG A 360 -30.98 -7.71 -0.63
CA ARG A 360 -29.71 -8.37 -0.98
C ARG A 360 -29.03 -7.63 -2.14
N LEU A 361 -27.71 -7.42 -2.08
CA LEU A 361 -26.96 -6.74 -3.14
C LEU A 361 -25.93 -7.70 -3.76
N SER A 362 -26.26 -8.27 -4.92
CA SER A 362 -25.32 -9.07 -5.75
C SER A 362 -24.95 -8.38 -7.06
N SER A 363 -25.73 -7.39 -7.49
CA SER A 363 -25.47 -6.54 -8.65
C SER A 363 -25.88 -5.10 -8.33
N LEU A 364 -25.20 -4.14 -8.97
CA LEU A 364 -25.62 -2.75 -8.98
C LEU A 364 -26.12 -2.42 -10.38
N THR A 365 -27.34 -1.88 -10.49
CA THR A 365 -27.91 -1.43 -11.76
C THR A 365 -27.85 0.08 -11.83
N LEU A 366 -27.27 0.64 -12.89
CA LEU A 366 -27.28 2.08 -13.12
C LEU A 366 -28.59 2.51 -13.79
N SER A 367 -29.25 3.50 -13.21
CA SER A 367 -30.38 4.20 -13.82
C SER A 367 -29.92 5.52 -14.45
N PRO A 368 -30.50 5.95 -15.59
CA PRO A 368 -30.20 7.24 -16.23
C PRO A 368 -30.42 8.47 -15.34
N GLN A 369 -31.13 8.32 -14.21
CA GLN A 369 -31.44 9.39 -13.26
C GLN A 369 -30.38 9.56 -12.16
N GLY A 370 -29.25 8.83 -12.24
CA GLY A 370 -28.14 8.94 -11.30
C GLY A 370 -28.28 8.00 -10.09
N ALA A 371 -27.14 7.54 -9.56
CA ALA A 371 -27.08 6.70 -8.37
C ALA A 371 -26.78 7.55 -7.13
N CYS A 372 -27.79 7.90 -6.34
CA CYS A 372 -27.58 8.58 -5.05
C CYS A 372 -27.39 7.58 -3.91
N ALA A 373 -26.18 7.07 -3.73
CA ALA A 373 -25.85 6.12 -2.66
C ALA A 373 -25.58 6.78 -1.29
N GLU A 374 -25.97 8.04 -1.09
CA GLU A 374 -25.43 8.88 -0.01
C GLU A 374 -25.91 8.48 1.40
N ASP A 375 -27.04 7.78 1.54
CA ASP A 375 -27.64 7.50 2.85
C ASP A 375 -27.25 6.13 3.46
N CYS A 376 -26.53 5.27 2.74
CA CYS A 376 -26.05 4.01 3.30
C CYS A 376 -24.58 4.14 3.69
N ALA A 377 -24.28 4.15 4.99
CA ALA A 377 -22.91 4.15 5.49
C ALA A 377 -22.05 3.05 4.84
N ALA A 378 -22.62 1.90 4.50
CA ALA A 378 -21.94 0.79 3.83
C ALA A 378 -21.58 1.09 2.36
N ALA A 379 -22.32 1.97 1.66
CA ALA A 379 -22.05 2.33 0.26
C ALA A 379 -20.66 2.95 0.09
N GLY A 380 -20.24 3.78 1.05
CA GLY A 380 -18.89 4.35 1.07
C GLY A 380 -17.78 3.30 1.15
N PHE A 381 -18.06 2.14 1.75
CA PHE A 381 -17.11 1.04 1.96
C PHE A 381 -17.10 0.01 0.83
N LEU A 382 -18.01 0.06 -0.14
CA LEU A 382 -18.05 -0.92 -1.25
C LEU A 382 -16.68 -1.14 -1.93
N PRO A 383 -15.84 -0.12 -2.19
CA PRO A 383 -14.52 -0.34 -2.78
C PRO A 383 -13.59 -1.20 -1.92
N LEU A 384 -13.82 -1.26 -0.59
CA LEU A 384 -13.04 -2.04 0.37
C LEU A 384 -13.68 -3.39 0.70
N LEU A 385 -15.01 -3.50 0.53
CA LEU A 385 -15.77 -4.71 0.84
C LEU A 385 -15.77 -5.70 -0.33
N PHE A 386 -15.68 -5.19 -1.56
CA PHE A 386 -15.65 -5.98 -2.80
C PHE A 386 -14.24 -6.05 -3.38
N GLY A 387 -13.98 -7.10 -4.16
CA GLY A 387 -12.65 -7.35 -4.72
C GLY A 387 -12.33 -6.46 -5.90
N GLY A 388 -13.32 -5.74 -6.40
CA GLY A 388 -13.23 -4.82 -7.50
C GLY A 388 -14.61 -4.57 -8.08
N LEU A 389 -14.60 -3.92 -9.23
CA LEU A 389 -15.75 -3.65 -10.09
C LEU A 389 -15.55 -4.41 -11.40
N VAL A 390 -16.56 -5.16 -11.84
CA VAL A 390 -16.62 -5.70 -13.19
C VAL A 390 -17.66 -4.88 -13.94
N LEU A 391 -17.23 -4.20 -15.00
CA LEU A 391 -18.14 -3.56 -15.94
C LEU A 391 -18.66 -4.63 -16.89
N ASP A 392 -19.98 -4.66 -17.07
CA ASP A 392 -20.62 -5.61 -17.96
C ASP A 392 -21.79 -4.95 -18.69
N ASP A 393 -21.75 -5.02 -20.02
CA ASP A 393 -22.76 -4.43 -20.91
C ASP A 393 -23.08 -2.96 -20.58
N VAL A 394 -22.04 -2.15 -20.29
CA VAL A 394 -22.21 -0.69 -20.12
C VAL A 394 -22.55 -0.04 -21.48
N GLY A 395 -22.27 -0.74 -22.58
CA GLY A 395 -22.58 -0.39 -23.96
C GLY A 395 -21.69 0.73 -24.52
N ASP A 396 -21.96 1.17 -25.75
CA ASP A 396 -21.27 2.29 -26.42
C ASP A 396 -21.54 3.68 -25.77
N ASP A 397 -22.09 3.72 -24.55
CA ASP A 397 -22.47 4.92 -23.81
C ASP A 397 -21.24 5.51 -23.09
N LEU A 398 -20.29 5.99 -23.89
CA LEU A 398 -19.09 6.68 -23.41
C LEU A 398 -19.41 7.82 -22.43
N PRO A 399 -20.49 8.62 -22.58
CA PRO A 399 -20.85 9.62 -21.58
C PRO A 399 -21.14 9.03 -20.19
N LEU A 400 -21.82 7.88 -20.10
CA LEU A 400 -22.05 7.22 -18.82
C LEU A 400 -20.74 6.69 -18.22
N LEU A 401 -19.90 6.08 -19.05
CA LEU A 401 -18.60 5.59 -18.62
C LEU A 401 -17.70 6.73 -18.12
N ASP A 402 -17.70 7.88 -18.80
CA ASP A 402 -16.98 9.08 -18.38
C ASP A 402 -17.49 9.60 -17.02
N GLN A 403 -18.80 9.54 -16.76
CA GLN A 403 -19.36 9.90 -15.45
C GLN A 403 -18.93 8.92 -14.36
N LEU A 404 -18.92 7.62 -14.64
CA LEU A 404 -18.46 6.60 -13.68
C LEU A 404 -16.98 6.75 -13.35
N LEU A 405 -16.18 7.11 -14.34
CA LEU A 405 -14.73 7.31 -14.27
C LEU A 405 -14.34 8.77 -13.96
N GLU A 406 -15.31 9.60 -13.55
CA GLU A 406 -15.01 10.96 -13.10
C GLU A 406 -14.28 10.88 -11.75
N ARG A 407 -13.21 11.66 -11.58
CA ARG A 407 -12.30 11.51 -10.43
C ARG A 407 -12.94 11.95 -9.12
N GLU A 408 -13.66 13.07 -9.14
CA GLU A 408 -14.14 13.75 -7.94
C GLU A 408 -15.41 13.10 -7.37
N SER A 409 -16.27 12.61 -8.25
CA SER A 409 -17.63 12.15 -7.95
C SER A 409 -18.00 10.82 -8.60
N GLY A 410 -17.22 10.34 -9.56
CA GLY A 410 -17.50 9.10 -10.26
C GLY A 410 -17.52 7.89 -9.33
N LEU A 411 -18.53 7.03 -9.53
CA LEU A 411 -18.74 5.85 -8.70
C LEU A 411 -17.53 4.94 -8.68
N ALA A 412 -16.87 4.77 -9.83
CA ALA A 412 -15.71 3.89 -10.00
C ALA A 412 -14.39 4.54 -9.55
N SER A 413 -14.39 5.83 -9.16
CA SER A 413 -13.19 6.50 -8.66
C SER A 413 -12.61 5.79 -7.44
N ALA A 414 -11.30 5.52 -7.50
CA ALA A 414 -10.55 4.72 -6.54
C ALA A 414 -11.01 3.25 -6.43
N TRP A 415 -11.61 2.67 -7.47
CA TRP A 415 -11.86 1.23 -7.54
C TRP A 415 -10.74 0.48 -8.26
N ARG A 416 -10.60 -0.79 -7.87
CA ARG A 416 -9.98 -1.83 -8.70
C ARG A 416 -11.01 -2.28 -9.73
N VAL A 417 -10.75 -2.07 -11.02
CA VAL A 417 -11.64 -2.50 -12.11
C VAL A 417 -11.05 -3.74 -12.76
N LEU A 418 -11.84 -4.81 -12.78
CA LEU A 418 -11.44 -6.12 -13.28
C LEU A 418 -11.87 -6.26 -14.74
N VAL A 419 -10.90 -6.54 -15.59
CA VAL A 419 -11.10 -6.69 -17.04
C VAL A 419 -10.71 -8.09 -17.49
N GLY A 420 -11.19 -8.48 -18.67
CA GLY A 420 -10.80 -9.74 -19.29
C GLY A 420 -9.30 -9.86 -19.54
N PRO A 421 -8.82 -11.05 -19.97
CA PRO A 421 -7.40 -11.28 -20.22
C PRO A 421 -6.85 -10.41 -21.36
N GLU A 422 -7.71 -10.00 -22.29
CA GLU A 422 -7.39 -9.15 -23.42
C GLU A 422 -8.30 -7.92 -23.40
N LEU A 423 -7.68 -6.74 -23.45
CA LEU A 423 -8.35 -5.47 -23.71
C LEU A 423 -7.96 -5.05 -25.12
N ASP A 424 -8.93 -4.93 -26.01
CA ASP A 424 -8.70 -4.37 -27.35
C ASP A 424 -8.41 -2.86 -27.20
N PRO A 425 -7.19 -2.37 -27.48
CA PRO A 425 -6.89 -0.94 -27.35
C PRO A 425 -7.64 -0.06 -28.35
N ASP A 426 -8.29 -0.64 -29.37
CA ASP A 426 -9.11 0.10 -30.33
C ASP A 426 -10.57 0.23 -29.88
N ASP A 427 -11.02 -0.62 -28.94
CA ASP A 427 -12.34 -0.53 -28.32
C ASP A 427 -12.49 0.79 -27.52
N PRO A 428 -13.54 1.60 -27.77
CA PRO A 428 -13.78 2.83 -27.03
C PRO A 428 -13.85 2.67 -25.50
N GLU A 429 -14.49 1.62 -24.99
CA GLU A 429 -14.58 1.36 -23.55
C GLU A 429 -13.19 1.05 -22.96
N ALA A 430 -12.44 0.14 -23.59
CA ALA A 430 -11.08 -0.18 -23.20
C ALA A 430 -10.16 1.06 -23.20
N ARG A 431 -10.29 1.95 -24.20
CA ARG A 431 -9.52 3.22 -24.24
C ARG A 431 -9.88 4.16 -23.09
N ALA A 432 -11.16 4.28 -22.75
CA ALA A 432 -11.60 5.08 -21.62
C ALA A 432 -11.05 4.54 -20.30
N LEU A 433 -11.16 3.22 -20.10
CA LEU A 433 -10.61 2.53 -18.93
C LEU A 433 -9.09 2.68 -18.81
N LEU A 434 -8.34 2.45 -19.91
CA LEU A 434 -6.88 2.61 -19.94
C LEU A 434 -6.47 4.05 -19.65
N THR A 435 -7.25 5.02 -20.14
CA THR A 435 -7.02 6.44 -19.87
C THR A 435 -7.28 6.77 -18.41
N ALA A 436 -8.40 6.33 -17.84
CA ALA A 436 -8.70 6.49 -16.41
C ALA A 436 -7.64 5.81 -15.53
N HIS A 437 -7.13 4.65 -15.95
CA HIS A 437 -6.03 3.96 -15.25
C HIS A 437 -4.73 4.76 -15.28
N ARG A 438 -4.33 5.28 -16.44
CA ARG A 438 -3.12 6.11 -16.59
C ARG A 438 -3.21 7.40 -15.79
N ARG A 439 -4.42 7.96 -15.68
CA ARG A 439 -4.68 9.12 -14.82
C ARG A 439 -4.71 8.75 -13.34
N GLY A 440 -4.77 7.46 -12.98
CA GLY A 440 -4.85 7.03 -11.59
C GLY A 440 -6.23 7.30 -10.97
N VAL A 441 -7.28 7.32 -11.80
CA VAL A 441 -8.67 7.37 -11.31
C VAL A 441 -9.11 5.97 -10.87
N ILE A 442 -8.72 4.95 -11.63
CA ILE A 442 -9.00 3.54 -11.33
C ILE A 442 -7.71 2.71 -11.36
N GLN A 443 -7.75 1.55 -10.74
CA GLN A 443 -6.71 0.53 -10.92
C GLN A 443 -7.26 -0.60 -11.79
N LEU A 444 -6.84 -0.63 -13.06
CA LEU A 444 -7.17 -1.76 -13.93
C LEU A 444 -6.38 -3.00 -13.51
N GLU A 445 -7.07 -4.13 -13.48
CA GLU A 445 -6.47 -5.42 -13.25
C GLU A 445 -7.01 -6.46 -14.24
N PRO A 446 -6.14 -6.97 -15.14
CA PRO A 446 -6.52 -8.07 -16.01
C PRO A 446 -6.68 -9.36 -15.22
N THR A 447 -7.67 -10.14 -15.60
CA THR A 447 -8.03 -11.42 -14.98
C THR A 447 -7.93 -12.56 -15.99
N ARG A 448 -8.08 -13.81 -15.55
CA ARG A 448 -8.04 -14.97 -16.44
C ARG A 448 -9.41 -15.24 -17.06
N GLU A 449 -10.47 -14.81 -16.38
CA GLU A 449 -11.85 -15.10 -16.74
C GLU A 449 -12.32 -14.12 -17.83
N ALA A 450 -12.74 -14.67 -18.97
CA ALA A 450 -13.25 -13.88 -20.09
C ALA A 450 -14.69 -13.42 -19.86
N ASP A 451 -15.51 -14.23 -19.20
CA ASP A 451 -16.89 -13.89 -18.87
C ASP A 451 -16.96 -12.93 -17.67
N PRO A 452 -17.72 -11.81 -17.76
CA PRO A 452 -17.89 -10.86 -16.67
C PRO A 452 -18.49 -11.47 -15.38
N SER A 453 -19.39 -12.44 -15.49
CA SER A 453 -20.01 -13.09 -14.33
C SER A 453 -19.02 -14.00 -13.62
N GLU A 454 -18.26 -14.79 -14.39
CA GLU A 454 -17.16 -15.61 -13.86
C GLU A 454 -16.10 -14.74 -13.18
N ARG A 455 -15.71 -13.61 -13.80
CA ARG A 455 -14.82 -12.60 -13.16
C ARG A 455 -15.38 -12.12 -11.84
N ALA A 456 -16.64 -11.69 -11.82
CA ALA A 456 -17.26 -11.15 -10.63
C ALA A 456 -17.28 -12.17 -9.49
N HIS A 457 -17.61 -13.43 -9.81
CA HIS A 457 -17.63 -14.53 -8.86
C HIS A 457 -16.22 -14.87 -8.35
N ALA A 458 -15.25 -15.09 -9.24
CA ALA A 458 -13.89 -15.51 -8.91
C ALA A 458 -13.15 -14.51 -8.01
N HIS A 459 -13.45 -13.21 -8.16
CA HIS A 459 -12.80 -12.15 -7.40
C HIS A 459 -13.69 -11.55 -6.31
N GLY A 460 -14.89 -12.10 -6.08
CA GLY A 460 -15.89 -11.52 -5.18
C GLY A 460 -16.06 -10.02 -5.45
N ALA A 461 -16.19 -9.66 -6.72
CA ALA A 461 -16.28 -8.29 -7.22
C ALA A 461 -17.74 -7.92 -7.51
N LEU A 462 -18.02 -6.62 -7.47
CA LEU A 462 -19.33 -6.10 -7.80
C LEU A 462 -19.47 -6.06 -9.32
N ARG A 463 -20.50 -6.73 -9.86
CA ARG A 463 -20.86 -6.61 -11.28
C ARG A 463 -21.77 -5.42 -11.47
N LEU A 464 -21.37 -4.53 -12.38
CA LEU A 464 -22.11 -3.33 -12.77
C LEU A 464 -22.70 -3.57 -14.16
N THR A 465 -24.02 -3.58 -14.25
CA THR A 465 -24.75 -3.76 -15.52
C THR A 465 -25.61 -2.55 -15.83
N ARG A 466 -25.80 -2.25 -17.12
CA ARG A 466 -26.79 -1.28 -17.55
C ARG A 466 -28.20 -1.82 -17.26
N GLY A 467 -29.03 -0.99 -16.63
CA GLY A 467 -30.45 -1.32 -16.47
C GLY A 467 -31.21 -1.10 -17.78
N GLY A 468 -32.06 -2.05 -18.18
CA GLY A 468 -33.10 -1.79 -19.18
C GLY A 468 -34.26 -0.99 -18.56
N GLU A 469 -35.07 -0.31 -19.37
CA GLU A 469 -36.27 0.45 -18.93
C GLU A 469 -37.31 -0.38 -18.14
N ARG A 470 -37.12 -1.70 -17.98
CA ARG A 470 -38.12 -2.62 -17.42
C ARG A 470 -37.65 -3.60 -16.35
N SER A 471 -36.40 -3.54 -15.88
CA SER A 471 -36.01 -4.34 -14.71
C SER A 471 -36.30 -3.57 -13.44
N GLY A 472 -37.36 -3.98 -12.73
CA GLY A 472 -37.76 -3.48 -11.41
C GLY A 472 -36.72 -3.79 -10.32
N PHE A 473 -35.57 -3.14 -10.39
CA PHE A 473 -34.63 -2.97 -9.30
C PHE A 473 -34.49 -1.46 -8.98
N CYS A 474 -35.64 -0.79 -8.85
CA CYS A 474 -35.75 0.47 -8.10
C CYS A 474 -36.18 0.13 -6.66
N ALA A 475 -35.25 -0.31 -5.82
CA ALA A 475 -35.53 -0.43 -4.38
C ALA A 475 -34.27 -0.45 -3.50
N LEU A 476 -33.27 0.35 -3.83
CA LEU A 476 -32.33 0.88 -2.86
C LEU A 476 -32.16 2.34 -3.27
N LEU A 477 -32.23 3.26 -2.31
CA LEU A 477 -32.03 4.71 -2.47
C LEU A 477 -33.33 5.50 -2.69
N SER A 478 -34.06 5.69 -1.58
CA SER A 478 -35.01 6.79 -1.33
C SER A 478 -34.99 7.14 0.14
#